data_AF-A0A2K4MJN9-F1
#
_entry.id   AF-A0A2K4MJN9-F1
#
_cell.length_a   1.000
_cell.length_b   1.000
_cell.length_c   1.000
_cell.angle_alpha   90.00
_cell.angle_beta   90.00
_cell.angle_gamma   90.00
#
_symmetry.space_group_name_H-M   'P 1'
#
loop_
_entity.id
_entity.type
_entity.pdbx_description
1 polymer ?
#
loop_
_entity_poly.entity_id
_entity_poly.type
_entity_poly.pdbx_seq_one_letter_code
_entity_poly.pdbx_strand_id
1 'polypeptide(L)' 'MSKKPQEKLDEETLALLAWCAEVETHLVAAGATAAEAQEHIEEQAEWYTDQFFDGLTPEEAAKAALA' A
#
# COMPACT_ATOMS: atom_id res chain seq x y z
N MET A 1 -11.27 11.99 -30.62
CA MET A 1 -10.73 11.88 -29.25
C MET A 1 -11.81 11.27 -28.37
N SER A 2 -11.89 9.95 -28.31
CA SER A 2 -12.91 9.23 -27.54
C SER A 2 -12.62 9.41 -26.05
N LYS A 3 -13.59 9.95 -25.30
CA LYS A 3 -13.57 9.99 -23.84
C LYS A 3 -13.38 8.57 -23.32
N LYS A 4 -12.22 8.28 -22.71
CA LYS A 4 -12.01 7.01 -22.02
C LYS A 4 -13.11 6.87 -20.95
N PRO A 5 -13.88 5.77 -20.93
CA PRO A 5 -14.78 5.51 -19.82
C PRO A 5 -13.94 5.45 -18.54
N GLN A 6 -14.49 5.87 -17.42
CA GLN A 6 -13.82 5.79 -16.13
C GLN A 6 -13.48 4.32 -15.88
N GLU A 7 -12.22 3.95 -16.13
CA GLU A 7 -11.68 2.61 -15.93
C GLU A 7 -11.81 2.36 -14.43
N LYS A 8 -12.83 1.58 -14.05
CA LYS A 8 -12.90 1.03 -12.71
C LYS A 8 -11.60 0.25 -12.52
N LEU A 9 -10.84 0.60 -11.50
CA LEU A 9 -9.70 -0.22 -11.07
C LEU A 9 -10.19 -1.65 -10.91
N ASP A 10 -9.39 -2.61 -11.38
CA ASP A 10 -9.70 -4.03 -11.16
C ASP A 10 -9.69 -4.36 -9.66
N GLU A 11 -10.30 -5.51 -9.33
CA GLU A 11 -10.46 -5.95 -7.93
C GLU A 11 -9.11 -6.15 -7.24
N GLU A 12 -8.07 -6.52 -7.98
CA GLU A 12 -6.71 -6.72 -7.48
C GLU A 12 -6.05 -5.39 -7.10
N THR A 13 -6.15 -4.38 -7.96
CA THR A 13 -5.67 -3.03 -7.66
C THR A 13 -6.41 -2.42 -6.47
N LEU A 14 -7.72 -2.65 -6.37
CA LEU A 14 -8.50 -2.21 -5.20
C LEU A 14 -8.06 -2.94 -3.91
N ALA A 15 -7.76 -4.24 -4.00
CA ALA A 15 -7.26 -5.03 -2.88
C ALA A 15 -5.88 -4.55 -2.43
N LEU A 16 -4.96 -4.28 -3.36
CA LEU A 16 -3.65 -3.72 -3.07
C LEU A 16 -3.75 -2.34 -2.39
N LEU A 17 -4.60 -1.44 -2.90
CA LEU A 17 -4.81 -0.12 -2.30
C LEU A 17 -5.38 -0.21 -0.88
N ALA A 18 -6.35 -1.10 -0.65
CA ALA A 18 -6.90 -1.34 0.68
C ALA A 18 -5.84 -1.90 1.64
N TRP A 19 -5.04 -2.86 1.15
CA TRP A 19 -3.94 -3.45 1.90
C TRP A 19 -2.87 -2.42 2.26
N CYS A 20 -2.49 -1.52 1.34
CA CYS A 20 -1.56 -0.43 1.61
C CYS A 20 -2.10 0.56 2.65
N ALA A 21 -3.41 0.83 2.68
CA ALA A 21 -4.02 1.66 3.72
C ALA A 21 -3.96 1.01 5.11
N GLU A 22 -4.01 -0.32 5.19
CA GLU A 22 -3.80 -1.06 6.43
C GLU A 22 -2.32 -0.99 6.87
N VAL A 23 -1.36 -1.11 5.93
CA VAL A 23 0.07 -0.88 6.20
C VAL A 23 0.29 0.52 6.78
N GLU A 24 -0.29 1.56 6.17
CA GLU A 24 -0.21 2.94 6.66
C GLU A 24 -0.66 3.04 8.12
N THR A 25 -1.77 2.39 8.47
CA THR A 25 -2.29 2.35 9.84
C THR A 25 -1.28 1.73 10.82
N HIS A 26 -0.58 0.66 10.40
CA HIS A 26 0.45 0.02 11.22
C HIS A 26 1.70 0.89 11.37
N LEU A 27 2.15 1.56 10.29
CA LEU A 27 3.28 2.49 10.34
C LEU A 27 2.99 3.68 11.26
N VAL A 28 1.76 4.21 11.20
CA VAL A 28 1.31 5.29 12.10
C VAL A 28 1.24 4.81 13.55
N ALA A 29 0.74 3.59 13.79
CA ALA A 29 0.74 2.99 15.12
C ALA A 29 2.17 2.76 15.67
N ALA A 30 3.16 2.56 14.79
CA ALA A 30 4.57 2.45 15.15
C ALA A 30 5.26 3.82 15.39
N GLY A 31 4.57 4.94 15.10
CA GLY A 31 5.03 6.29 15.43
C GLY A 31 5.29 7.21 14.24
N ALA A 32 5.10 6.74 12.99
CA ALA A 32 5.12 7.61 11.82
C ALA A 32 3.91 8.55 11.80
N THR A 33 4.04 9.71 11.18
CA THR A 33 2.88 10.49 10.76
C THR A 33 2.23 9.85 9.53
N ALA A 34 0.95 10.14 9.29
CA ALA A 34 0.27 9.66 8.08
C ALA A 34 0.98 10.11 6.79
N ALA A 35 1.55 11.31 6.79
CA ALA A 35 2.31 11.83 5.65
C ALA A 35 3.60 11.04 5.41
N GLU A 36 4.38 10.77 6.46
CA GLU A 36 5.60 9.96 6.36
C GLU A 36 5.29 8.52 5.93
N ALA A 37 4.20 7.94 6.44
CA ALA A 37 3.77 6.60 6.05
C ALA A 37 3.36 6.55 4.57
N GLN A 38 2.58 7.52 4.08
CA GLN A 38 2.20 7.59 2.67
C GLN A 38 3.40 7.85 1.75
N GLU A 39 4.28 8.79 2.10
CA GLU A 39 5.50 9.07 1.34
C GLU A 39 6.35 7.79 1.23
N HIS A 40 6.54 7.07 2.33
CA HIS A 40 7.29 5.83 2.32
C HIS A 40 6.63 4.72 1.48
N ILE A 41 5.30 4.58 1.56
CA ILE A 41 4.56 3.61 0.74
C ILE A 41 4.66 3.94 -0.75
N GLU A 42 4.59 5.23 -1.12
CA GLU A 42 4.75 5.69 -2.49
C GLU A 42 6.19 5.49 -3.00
N GLU A 43 7.20 5.79 -2.18
CA GLU A 43 8.62 5.56 -2.52
C GLU A 43 8.95 4.08 -2.69
N GLN A 44 8.30 3.21 -1.92
CA GLN A 44 8.51 1.76 -1.94
C GLN A 44 7.36 1.01 -2.64
N ALA A 45 6.63 1.66 -3.55
CA ALA A 45 5.42 1.09 -4.15
C ALA A 45 5.67 -0.26 -4.84
N GLU A 46 6.81 -0.43 -5.52
CA GLU A 46 7.20 -1.72 -6.12
C GLU A 46 7.42 -2.81 -5.06
N TRP A 47 8.10 -2.47 -3.97
CA TRP A 47 8.34 -3.40 -2.87
C TRP A 47 7.03 -3.81 -2.20
N TYR A 48 6.14 -2.86 -1.88
CA TYR A 48 4.83 -3.19 -1.28
C TYR A 48 3.95 -4.02 -2.22
N THR A 49 4.05 -3.79 -3.53
CA THR A 49 3.36 -4.60 -4.54
C THR A 49 3.86 -6.05 -4.50
N ASP A 50 5.17 -6.25 -4.43
CA ASP A 50 5.77 -7.58 -4.29
C ASP A 50 5.32 -8.27 -2.99
N GLN A 51 5.34 -7.57 -1.85
CA GLN A 51 4.88 -8.13 -0.56
C GLN A 51 3.40 -8.56 -0.59
N PHE A 52 2.55 -7.78 -1.27
CA PHE A 52 1.13 -8.13 -1.45
C PHE A 52 0.97 -9.40 -2.28
N PHE A 53 1.70 -9.54 -3.39
CA PHE A 53 1.64 -10.73 -4.24
C PHE A 53 2.31 -11.96 -3.61
N ASP A 54 3.30 -11.76 -2.74
CA ASP A 54 3.91 -12.79 -1.91
C ASP A 54 2.99 -13.23 -0.75
N GLY A 55 1.85 -12.55 -0.56
CA GLY A 55 0.80 -12.93 0.38
C GLY A 55 1.08 -12.51 1.82
N LEU A 56 1.95 -11.52 2.04
CA LEU A 56 2.16 -10.97 3.38
C LEU A 56 0.93 -10.22 3.88
N THR A 57 0.74 -10.25 5.19
CA THR A 57 -0.23 -9.38 5.85
C THR A 57 0.28 -7.94 5.90
N PRO A 58 -0.61 -6.93 5.96
CA PRO A 58 -0.20 -5.53 6.12
C PRO A 58 0.69 -5.30 7.34
N GLU A 59 0.43 -5.99 8.45
CA GLU A 59 1.24 -5.90 9.67
C GLU A 59 2.66 -6.45 9.47
N GLU A 60 2.81 -7.57 8.76
CA GLU A 60 4.12 -8.14 8.46
C GLU A 60 4.94 -7.25 7.53
N ALA A 61 4.30 -6.68 6.50
CA ALA A 61 4.95 -5.73 5.61
C ALA A 61 5.37 -4.45 6.35
N ALA A 62 4.51 -3.90 7.20
CA ALA A 62 4.85 -2.74 8.02
C ALA A 62 6.03 -3.02 8.97
N LYS A 63 6.07 -4.21 9.59
CA LYS A 63 7.22 -4.62 10.42
C LYS A 63 8.50 -4.76 9.60
N ALA A 64 8.42 -5.33 8.40
CA ALA A 64 9.57 -5.48 7.52
C ALA A 64 10.10 -4.13 7.02
N ALA A 65 9.22 -3.14 6.81
CA ALA A 65 9.62 -1.78 6.44
C ALA A 65 10.33 -1.00 7.58
N LEU A 66 10.09 -1.39 8.84
CA LEU A 66 10.70 -0.78 10.03
C LEU A 66 11.99 -1.49 10.48
N ALA A 67 12.33 -2.63 9.89
CA ALA A 67 13.49 -3.47 10.26
C ALA A 67 14.77 -3.03 9.54
#